data_AF-A0A1F3V984-F1
#
_entry.id   AF-A0A1F3V984-F1
#
_cell.length_a   1.000
_cell.length_b   1.000
_cell.length_c   1.000
_cell.angle_alpha   90.00
_cell.angle_beta   90.00
_cell.angle_gamma   90.00
#
_symmetry.space_group_name_H-M   'P 1'
#
loop_
_entity.id
_entity.type
_entity.pdbx_description
1 polymer ?
#
loop_
_entity_poly.entity_id
_entity_poly.type
_entity_poly.pdbx_seq_one_letter_code
_entity_poly.pdbx_strand_id
1 'polypeptide(L)'
;MSPTFEKKFSKTAILFFLVLILQACANGQSNRVKVIEERDNFGVAKTADYGMQRRNLSEYFAGVGIIKYFLPDIPQWANYSQTAVCRRNYSLRYFNYKSLRESFSLSYEQAVQFQYMFNKNYEQQKRDYGADYLLFSNEENLFFRVSDMVQGNIKEFHRPEFKRVHVVWIDPFITKSEDIKKLKKLMDNSTMDLGHPVFVSLCLGHFDFSKFFKDNDLEERNIRAIPYEMFSIYDEASVEAPGQLLNIEEILSPSSGELVQEEALRPEIHLFLPSGYNKPVEFRGKFIIHYF
;
A
#
# COMPACT_ATOMS: atom_id res chain seq x y z
N MET A 1 16.46 44.55 1.07
CA MET A 1 17.87 44.17 1.34
C MET A 1 17.90 42.67 1.52
N SER A 2 18.45 41.95 0.54
CA SER A 2 18.49 40.48 0.50
C SER A 2 19.93 40.03 0.74
N PRO A 3 20.22 39.02 1.59
CA PRO A 3 21.58 38.56 1.78
C PRO A 3 21.91 37.48 0.75
N THR A 4 22.97 37.74 -0.02
CA THR A 4 23.64 36.79 -0.92
C THR A 4 24.48 35.80 -0.10
N PHE A 5 24.19 34.51 -0.24
CA PHE A 5 24.96 33.42 0.36
C PHE A 5 26.00 32.89 -0.65
N GLU A 6 27.26 33.27 -0.48
CA GLU A 6 28.39 32.68 -1.21
C GLU A 6 28.78 31.32 -0.61
N LYS A 7 28.60 30.23 -1.37
CA LYS A 7 29.15 28.91 -1.03
C LYS A 7 30.56 28.77 -1.60
N LYS A 8 31.59 28.87 -0.75
CA LYS A 8 32.96 28.44 -1.06
C LYS A 8 33.03 26.91 -1.06
N PHE A 9 33.03 26.30 -2.25
CA PHE A 9 33.36 24.89 -2.41
C PHE A 9 34.87 24.68 -2.32
N SER A 10 35.29 23.82 -1.40
CA SER A 10 36.69 23.47 -1.14
C SER A 10 37.26 22.60 -2.26
N LYS A 11 38.28 23.11 -2.97
CA LYS A 11 38.98 22.43 -4.07
C LYS A 11 39.62 21.09 -3.66
N THR A 12 39.77 20.83 -2.36
CA THR A 12 40.39 19.61 -1.83
C THR A 12 39.50 18.37 -1.96
N ALA A 13 38.18 18.53 -2.05
CA ALA A 13 37.24 17.40 -2.17
C ALA A 13 37.25 16.75 -3.58
N ILE A 14 37.59 17.53 -4.62
CA ILE A 14 37.60 17.05 -6.01
C ILE A 14 38.82 16.16 -6.28
N LEU A 15 39.95 16.39 -5.60
CA LEU A 15 41.14 15.57 -5.78
C LEU A 15 41.00 14.16 -5.19
N PHE A 16 40.24 14.00 -4.10
CA PHE A 16 40.02 12.68 -3.48
C PHE A 16 39.11 11.77 -4.33
N PHE A 17 38.13 12.36 -5.03
CA PHE A 17 37.22 11.58 -5.88
C PHE A 17 37.90 11.06 -7.15
N LEU A 18 38.88 11.78 -7.70
CA LEU A 18 39.62 11.36 -8.89
C LEU A 18 40.64 10.23 -8.62
N VAL A 19 41.20 10.15 -7.40
CA VAL A 19 42.14 9.08 -7.03
C VAL A 19 41.42 7.74 -6.84
N LEU A 20 40.17 7.75 -6.33
CA LEU A 20 39.38 6.52 -6.14
C LEU A 20 38.92 5.88 -7.46
N ILE A 21 38.67 6.66 -8.51
CA ILE A 21 38.24 6.13 -9.81
C ILE A 21 39.41 5.45 -10.55
N LEU A 22 40.65 5.94 -10.39
CA LEU A 22 41.82 5.35 -11.03
C LEU A 22 42.22 3.99 -10.44
N GLN A 23 41.86 3.70 -9.19
CA GLN A 23 42.23 2.45 -8.53
C GLN A 23 41.26 1.29 -8.83
N ALA A 24 40.03 1.59 -9.28
CA ALA A 24 39.05 0.58 -9.67
C ALA A 24 39.28 -0.01 -11.08
N CYS A 25 40.06 0.65 -11.94
CA CYS A 25 40.34 0.17 -13.30
C CYS A 25 41.53 -0.80 -13.40
N ALA A 26 42.28 -1.04 -12.32
CA ALA A 26 43.51 -1.84 -12.37
C ALA A 26 43.33 -3.36 -12.14
N ASN A 27 42.15 -3.83 -11.72
CA ASN A 27 41.92 -5.24 -11.34
C ASN A 27 40.96 -6.02 -12.26
N GLY A 28 40.98 -5.72 -13.57
CA GLY A 28 40.28 -6.50 -14.58
C GLY A 28 41.16 -7.58 -15.21
N GLN A 29 41.50 -8.66 -14.49
CA GLN A 29 42.16 -9.82 -15.11
C GLN A 29 41.12 -10.81 -15.66
N SER A 30 41.22 -10.98 -16.98
CA SER A 30 40.47 -11.86 -17.86
C SER A 30 40.79 -13.34 -17.58
N ASN A 31 39.81 -14.08 -17.05
CA ASN A 31 39.85 -15.54 -17.02
C ASN A 31 39.37 -16.10 -18.37
N ARG A 32 40.33 -16.54 -19.20
CA ARG A 32 40.09 -17.36 -20.39
C ARG A 32 39.66 -18.77 -19.96
N VAL A 33 38.40 -19.11 -20.19
CA VAL A 33 37.92 -20.50 -20.16
C VAL A 33 38.50 -21.22 -21.38
N LYS A 34 39.36 -22.22 -21.15
CA LYS A 34 39.80 -23.17 -22.16
C LYS A 34 38.67 -24.16 -22.41
N VAL A 35 38.17 -24.19 -23.65
CA VAL A 35 37.33 -25.28 -24.15
C VAL A 35 38.24 -26.49 -24.36
N ILE A 36 38.03 -27.54 -23.58
CA ILE A 36 38.66 -28.85 -23.77
C ILE A 36 37.66 -29.67 -24.59
N GLU A 37 37.99 -29.93 -25.85
CA GLU A 37 37.36 -30.99 -26.63
C GLU A 37 37.94 -32.33 -26.18
N GLU A 38 37.18 -33.07 -25.38
CA GLU A 38 37.51 -34.45 -25.03
C GLU A 38 36.61 -35.38 -25.87
N ARG A 39 37.26 -36.10 -26.80
CA ARG A 39 36.69 -37.16 -27.61
C ARG A 39 36.64 -38.44 -26.76
N ASP A 40 35.46 -38.79 -26.28
CA ASP A 40 35.19 -40.12 -25.74
C ASP A 40 34.32 -40.94 -26.70
N ASN A 41 34.98 -41.75 -27.54
CA ASN A 41 34.38 -42.93 -28.14
C ASN A 41 34.42 -44.05 -27.10
N PHE A 42 33.47 -44.02 -26.16
CA PHE A 42 33.28 -45.10 -25.19
C PHE A 42 32.23 -46.10 -25.70
N GLY A 43 32.62 -47.38 -25.67
CA GLY A 43 31.87 -48.50 -26.19
C GLY A 43 30.47 -48.64 -25.61
N VAL A 44 29.57 -49.14 -26.46
CA VAL A 44 28.18 -49.47 -26.15
C VAL A 44 28.13 -50.61 -25.13
N ALA A 45 28.03 -50.26 -23.85
CA ALA A 45 27.59 -51.16 -22.80
C ALA A 45 26.06 -51.07 -22.71
N LYS A 46 25.38 -52.17 -23.05
CA LYS A 46 23.93 -52.34 -22.84
C LYS A 46 23.66 -52.45 -21.34
N THR A 47 23.33 -51.34 -20.70
CA THR A 47 22.77 -51.32 -19.35
C THR A 47 21.25 -51.32 -19.42
N ALA A 48 20.64 -52.20 -18.63
CA ALA A 48 19.20 -52.38 -18.51
C ALA A 48 18.48 -51.06 -18.25
N ASP A 49 17.52 -50.77 -19.13
CA ASP A 49 16.72 -49.56 -19.17
C ASP A 49 15.69 -49.62 -18.03
N TYR A 50 16.00 -49.01 -16.89
CA TYR A 50 15.08 -48.88 -15.75
C TYR A 50 13.97 -47.86 -16.04
N GLY A 51 13.21 -47.99 -17.14
CA GLY A 51 11.95 -47.27 -17.39
C GLY A 51 11.95 -45.74 -17.17
N MET A 52 13.12 -45.10 -17.07
CA MET A 52 13.26 -43.68 -16.80
C MET A 52 13.24 -42.99 -18.15
N GLN A 53 12.03 -42.63 -18.59
CA GLN A 53 11.88 -41.77 -19.75
C GLN A 53 12.68 -40.48 -19.53
N ARG A 54 13.48 -40.10 -20.53
CA ARG A 54 14.11 -38.76 -20.58
C ARG A 54 13.00 -37.73 -20.49
N ARG A 55 12.88 -37.09 -19.33
CA ARG A 55 11.97 -35.95 -19.15
C ARG A 55 12.46 -34.81 -20.02
N ASN A 56 11.54 -34.21 -20.77
CA ASN A 56 11.86 -33.07 -21.62
C ASN A 56 12.32 -31.90 -20.74
N LEU A 57 13.56 -31.44 -20.91
CA LEU A 57 14.07 -30.25 -20.22
C LEU A 57 13.18 -29.02 -20.49
N SER A 58 12.49 -28.98 -21.64
CA SER A 58 11.51 -27.94 -21.99
C SER A 58 10.30 -27.87 -21.06
N GLU A 59 9.95 -28.95 -20.35
CA GLU A 59 8.88 -28.93 -19.33
C GLU A 59 9.35 -28.25 -18.02
N TYR A 60 10.65 -28.27 -17.73
CA TYR A 60 11.25 -27.54 -16.60
C TYR A 60 11.49 -26.06 -16.92
N PHE A 61 11.63 -25.71 -18.21
CA PHE A 61 11.81 -24.34 -18.70
C PHE A 61 10.56 -23.77 -19.36
N ALA A 62 9.37 -24.26 -19.02
CA ALA A 62 8.17 -23.46 -19.18
C ALA A 62 8.33 -22.25 -18.26
N GLY A 63 8.89 -21.16 -18.79
CA GLY A 63 9.19 -19.96 -18.03
C GLY A 63 7.95 -19.60 -17.23
N VAL A 64 8.08 -19.63 -15.90
CA VAL A 64 7.05 -19.13 -15.00
C VAL A 64 6.76 -17.73 -15.50
N GLY A 65 5.57 -17.52 -16.07
CA GLY A 65 5.25 -16.26 -16.73
C GLY A 65 5.57 -15.08 -15.81
N ILE A 66 5.97 -13.95 -16.36
CA ILE A 66 6.29 -12.76 -15.56
C ILE A 66 5.04 -12.40 -14.74
N ILE A 67 5.09 -12.65 -13.43
CA ILE A 67 4.01 -12.31 -12.50
C ILE A 67 4.04 -10.79 -12.32
N LYS A 68 2.94 -10.13 -12.68
CA LYS A 68 2.78 -8.69 -12.51
C LYS A 68 2.01 -8.43 -11.21
N TYR A 69 2.70 -7.86 -10.23
CA TYR A 69 2.09 -7.45 -8.96
C TYR A 69 1.48 -6.06 -9.03
N PHE A 70 2.01 -5.17 -9.86
CA PHE A 70 1.51 -3.81 -10.03
C PHE A 70 0.49 -3.73 -11.16
N LEU A 71 -0.57 -2.96 -10.92
CA LEU A 71 -1.43 -2.47 -11.98
C LEU A 71 -0.80 -1.26 -12.69
N PRO A 72 -1.25 -0.92 -13.91
CA PRO A 72 -0.83 0.29 -14.58
C PRO A 72 -1.12 1.55 -13.74
N ASP A 73 -0.22 2.52 -13.78
CA ASP A 73 -0.40 3.78 -13.06
C ASP A 73 -1.60 4.56 -13.57
N ILE A 74 -2.37 5.11 -12.63
CA ILE A 74 -3.43 6.04 -12.95
C ILE A 74 -2.80 7.41 -13.20
N PRO A 75 -2.98 8.02 -14.38
CA PRO A 75 -2.45 9.34 -14.64
C PRO A 75 -3.15 10.37 -13.74
N GLN A 76 -2.44 11.44 -13.39
CA GLN A 76 -2.92 12.45 -12.44
C GLN A 76 -4.24 13.13 -12.83
N TRP A 77 -4.61 13.15 -14.12
CA TRP A 77 -5.88 13.71 -14.60
C TRP A 77 -7.06 12.75 -14.38
N ALA A 78 -6.81 11.44 -14.30
CA ALA A 78 -7.80 10.41 -14.04
C ALA A 78 -7.97 10.10 -12.54
N ASN A 79 -7.09 10.62 -11.69
CA ASN A 79 -7.12 10.40 -10.25
C ASN A 79 -8.13 11.32 -9.54
N TYR A 80 -9.42 11.10 -9.84
CA TYR A 80 -10.54 11.89 -9.37
C TYR A 80 -11.59 10.96 -8.73
N SER A 81 -12.09 11.33 -7.55
CA SER A 81 -13.25 10.67 -6.94
C SER A 81 -14.52 11.38 -7.39
N GLN A 82 -15.38 10.65 -8.10
CA GLN A 82 -16.68 11.17 -8.53
C GLN A 82 -17.63 11.37 -7.34
N THR A 83 -17.66 10.41 -6.41
CA THR A 83 -18.55 10.43 -5.24
C THR A 83 -18.22 11.57 -4.28
N ALA A 84 -16.93 11.82 -4.05
CA ALA A 84 -16.48 12.87 -3.16
C ALA A 84 -16.16 14.20 -3.87
N VAL A 85 -16.31 14.24 -5.21
CA VAL A 85 -16.12 15.42 -6.06
C VAL A 85 -14.76 16.09 -5.84
N CYS A 86 -13.68 15.29 -5.84
CA CYS A 86 -12.34 15.77 -5.51
C CYS A 86 -11.25 15.13 -6.36
N ARG A 87 -10.18 15.89 -6.58
CA ARG A 87 -8.95 15.39 -7.20
C ARG A 87 -7.95 15.02 -6.11
N ARG A 88 -7.33 13.86 -6.23
CA ARG A 88 -6.31 13.39 -5.29
C ARG A 88 -4.95 13.96 -5.65
N ASN A 89 -4.13 14.23 -4.63
CA ASN A 89 -2.89 14.99 -4.77
C ASN A 89 -1.75 14.19 -5.45
N TYR A 90 -1.69 12.88 -5.24
CA TYR A 90 -0.64 12.02 -5.82
C TYR A 90 -1.24 10.73 -6.40
N SER A 91 -0.53 10.14 -7.34
CA SER A 91 -0.94 8.87 -7.96
C SER A 91 -0.61 7.70 -7.03
N LEU A 92 -1.52 6.74 -6.94
CA LEU A 92 -1.31 5.52 -6.18
C LEU A 92 -0.81 4.40 -7.07
N ARG A 93 0.07 3.60 -6.48
CA ARG A 93 0.44 2.30 -7.01
C ARG A 93 -0.59 1.29 -6.53
N TYR A 94 -1.43 0.81 -7.45
CA TYR A 94 -2.39 -0.25 -7.15
C TYR A 94 -1.75 -1.62 -7.39
N PHE A 95 -2.11 -2.57 -6.54
CA PHE A 95 -1.66 -3.95 -6.67
C PHE A 95 -2.72 -4.81 -7.31
N ASN A 96 -2.30 -5.79 -8.11
CA ASN A 96 -3.13 -6.89 -8.53
C ASN A 96 -3.33 -7.82 -7.33
N TYR A 97 -4.47 -7.69 -6.65
CA TYR A 97 -4.73 -8.45 -5.41
C TYR A 97 -4.76 -9.95 -5.66
N LYS A 98 -5.20 -10.39 -6.85
CA LYS A 98 -5.20 -11.80 -7.20
C LYS A 98 -3.78 -12.36 -7.19
N SER A 99 -2.87 -11.79 -7.99
CA SER A 99 -1.48 -12.23 -8.05
C SER A 99 -0.76 -12.07 -6.72
N LEU A 100 -0.98 -10.95 -6.02
CA LEU A 100 -0.31 -10.65 -4.75
C LEU A 100 -0.74 -11.64 -3.66
N ARG A 101 -2.05 -11.85 -3.48
CA ARG A 101 -2.57 -12.74 -2.44
C ARG A 101 -2.26 -14.20 -2.72
N GLU A 102 -2.33 -14.64 -3.98
CA GLU A 102 -1.95 -16.01 -4.36
C GLU A 102 -0.45 -16.28 -4.11
N SER A 103 0.42 -15.32 -4.42
CA SER A 103 1.88 -15.52 -4.30
C SER A 103 2.37 -15.46 -2.85
N PHE A 104 1.79 -14.57 -2.03
CA PHE A 104 2.22 -14.34 -0.65
C PHE A 104 1.25 -14.92 0.39
N SER A 105 0.22 -15.65 -0.05
CA SER A 105 -0.84 -16.23 0.79
C SER A 105 -1.51 -15.21 1.72
N LEU A 106 -1.77 -14.00 1.21
CA LEU A 106 -2.30 -12.90 2.00
C LEU A 106 -3.83 -12.93 2.09
N SER A 107 -4.36 -12.60 3.27
CA SER A 107 -5.78 -12.28 3.45
C SER A 107 -6.16 -10.98 2.73
N TYR A 108 -7.46 -10.69 2.61
CA TYR A 108 -7.94 -9.42 2.05
C TYR A 108 -7.44 -8.23 2.88
N GLU A 109 -7.57 -8.31 4.21
CA GLU A 109 -7.08 -7.27 5.13
C GLU A 109 -5.57 -7.04 4.94
N GLN A 110 -4.78 -8.11 4.85
CA GLN A 110 -3.34 -8.02 4.62
C GLN A 110 -3.02 -7.38 3.28
N ALA A 111 -3.75 -7.68 2.20
CA ALA A 111 -3.54 -7.04 0.91
C ALA A 111 -3.87 -5.53 0.93
N VAL A 112 -4.92 -5.14 1.64
CA VAL A 112 -5.26 -3.72 1.86
C VAL A 112 -4.16 -3.01 2.66
N GLN A 113 -3.69 -3.62 3.76
CA GLN A 113 -2.59 -3.09 4.57
C GLN A 113 -1.30 -2.99 3.75
N PHE A 114 -1.00 -4.00 2.92
CA PHE A 114 0.15 -3.98 2.02
C PHE A 114 0.09 -2.77 1.09
N GLN A 115 -1.03 -2.58 0.38
CA GLN A 115 -1.20 -1.45 -0.52
C GLN A 115 -1.07 -0.13 0.23
N TYR A 116 -1.68 -0.03 1.39
CA TYR A 116 -1.66 1.17 2.22
C TYR A 116 -0.24 1.52 2.70
N MET A 117 0.45 0.56 3.32
CA MET A 117 1.82 0.70 3.82
C MET A 117 2.80 1.01 2.69
N PHE A 118 2.65 0.35 1.54
CA PHE A 118 3.49 0.60 0.38
C PHE A 118 3.31 2.04 -0.11
N ASN A 119 2.09 2.49 -0.38
CA ASN A 119 1.84 3.84 -0.88
C ASN A 119 2.26 4.93 0.12
N LYS A 120 1.99 4.73 1.42
CA LYS A 120 2.45 5.63 2.48
C LYS A 120 3.98 5.78 2.46
N ASN A 121 4.69 4.65 2.48
CA ASN A 121 6.16 4.65 2.53
C ASN A 121 6.79 5.12 1.22
N TYR A 122 6.17 4.82 0.07
CA TYR A 122 6.61 5.27 -1.24
C TYR A 122 6.57 6.81 -1.32
N GLU A 123 5.46 7.40 -0.91
CA GLU A 123 5.32 8.86 -0.87
C GLU A 123 6.21 9.51 0.21
N GLN A 124 6.41 8.85 1.36
CA GLN A 124 7.38 9.33 2.36
C GLN A 124 8.79 9.42 1.76
N GLN A 125 9.26 8.35 1.10
CA GLN A 125 10.59 8.32 0.51
C GLN A 125 10.76 9.37 -0.60
N LYS A 126 9.74 9.55 -1.44
CA LYS A 126 9.75 10.63 -2.45
C LYS A 126 9.93 12.01 -1.82
N ARG A 127 9.21 12.29 -0.73
CA ARG A 127 9.34 13.55 0.02
C ARG A 127 10.72 13.70 0.65
N ASP A 128 11.26 12.65 1.25
CA ASP A 128 12.57 12.66 1.89
C ASP A 128 13.72 12.90 0.90
N TYR A 129 13.62 12.32 -0.30
CA TYR A 129 14.60 12.52 -1.37
C TYR A 129 14.35 13.77 -2.22
N GLY A 130 13.19 14.43 -2.07
CA GLY A 130 12.78 15.54 -2.94
C GLY A 130 12.65 15.13 -4.40
N ALA A 131 12.22 13.89 -4.67
CA ALA A 131 12.15 13.30 -6.01
C ALA A 131 10.70 13.02 -6.43
N ASP A 132 10.42 13.20 -7.73
CA ASP A 132 9.10 12.92 -8.30
C ASP A 132 8.80 11.41 -8.41
N TYR A 133 9.84 10.58 -8.48
CA TYR A 133 9.76 9.13 -8.59
C TYR A 133 10.83 8.45 -7.76
N LEU A 134 10.57 7.18 -7.42
CA LEU A 134 11.51 6.32 -6.73
C LEU A 134 12.28 5.47 -7.76
N LEU A 135 13.58 5.26 -7.56
CA LEU A 135 14.36 4.35 -8.39
C LEU A 135 13.85 2.91 -8.22
N PHE A 136 13.85 2.12 -9.29
CA PHE A 136 13.31 0.75 -9.27
C PHE A 136 13.91 -0.13 -8.17
N SER A 137 15.21 -0.01 -7.90
CA SER A 137 15.85 -0.77 -6.81
C SER A 137 15.29 -0.40 -5.44
N ASN A 138 14.98 0.88 -5.19
CA ASN A 138 14.38 1.31 -3.93
C ASN A 138 12.91 0.89 -3.83
N GLU A 139 12.18 0.92 -4.96
CA GLU A 139 10.80 0.47 -5.04
C GLU A 139 10.67 -1.04 -4.77
N GLU A 140 11.57 -1.85 -5.35
CA GLU A 140 11.67 -3.28 -5.10
C GLU A 140 12.00 -3.59 -3.63
N ASN A 141 13.01 -2.91 -3.06
CA ASN A 141 13.35 -3.05 -1.65
C ASN A 141 12.18 -2.67 -0.74
N LEU A 142 11.44 -1.61 -1.08
CA LEU A 142 10.24 -1.21 -0.36
C LEU A 142 9.15 -2.29 -0.44
N PHE A 143 8.92 -2.86 -1.62
CA PHE A 143 7.94 -3.91 -1.85
C PHE A 143 8.20 -5.12 -0.94
N PHE A 144 9.42 -5.66 -0.94
CA PHE A 144 9.76 -6.82 -0.10
C PHE A 144 9.72 -6.50 1.38
N ARG A 145 10.19 -5.31 1.80
CA ARG A 145 10.09 -4.88 3.20
C ARG A 145 8.64 -4.80 3.68
N VAL A 146 7.73 -4.26 2.88
CA VAL A 146 6.30 -4.20 3.22
C VAL A 146 5.69 -5.59 3.25
N SER A 147 6.10 -6.47 2.33
CA SER A 147 5.72 -7.90 2.36
C SER A 147 6.06 -8.55 3.69
N ASP A 148 7.32 -8.43 4.11
CA ASP A 148 7.81 -9.02 5.35
C ASP A 148 7.07 -8.45 6.57
N MET A 149 6.80 -7.14 6.58
CA MET A 149 6.04 -6.48 7.65
C MET A 149 4.61 -7.03 7.74
N VAL A 150 3.89 -7.09 6.63
CA VAL A 150 2.49 -7.55 6.61
C VAL A 150 2.38 -9.03 6.94
N GLN A 151 3.30 -9.86 6.44
CA GLN A 151 3.39 -11.28 6.79
C GLN A 151 3.74 -11.48 8.27
N GLY A 152 4.58 -10.60 8.83
CA GLY A 152 4.83 -10.49 10.27
C GLY A 152 3.69 -9.90 11.09
N ASN A 153 2.51 -9.68 10.49
CA ASN A 153 1.33 -9.06 11.09
C ASN A 153 1.58 -7.64 11.64
N ILE A 154 2.59 -6.94 11.13
CA ILE A 154 2.82 -5.53 11.40
C ILE A 154 1.87 -4.73 10.52
N LYS A 155 0.93 -4.04 11.15
CA LYS A 155 -0.12 -3.25 10.48
C LYS A 155 0.15 -1.77 10.69
N GLU A 156 -0.24 -0.96 9.71
CA GLU A 156 -0.28 0.50 9.89
C GLU A 156 -1.64 0.91 10.45
N PHE A 157 -2.71 0.47 9.81
CA PHE A 157 -4.06 0.69 10.31
C PHE A 157 -4.41 -0.40 11.34
N HIS A 158 -4.54 0.00 12.61
CA HIS A 158 -4.98 -0.89 13.67
C HIS A 158 -6.49 -0.72 13.87
N ARG A 159 -7.23 -1.83 13.74
CA ARG A 159 -8.68 -1.83 13.97
C ARG A 159 -8.98 -1.44 15.44
N PRO A 160 -10.02 -0.65 15.70
CA PRO A 160 -10.46 -0.39 17.06
C PRO A 160 -11.10 -1.64 17.70
N GLU A 161 -10.79 -1.94 18.96
CA GLU A 161 -11.33 -3.10 19.70
C GLU A 161 -12.66 -2.81 20.41
N PHE A 162 -13.41 -1.81 19.93
CA PHE A 162 -14.65 -1.36 20.57
C PHE A 162 -15.85 -2.11 20.00
N LYS A 163 -16.82 -2.43 20.87
CA LYS A 163 -18.11 -3.03 20.44
C LYS A 163 -18.85 -2.16 19.40
N ARG A 164 -18.64 -0.85 19.43
CA ARG A 164 -19.23 0.10 18.49
C ARG A 164 -18.15 0.93 17.84
N VAL A 165 -18.20 1.00 16.51
CA VAL A 165 -17.30 1.81 15.71
C VAL A 165 -18.09 2.84 14.92
N HIS A 166 -17.68 4.09 15.02
CA HIS A 166 -18.32 5.23 14.37
C HIS A 166 -17.53 5.61 13.13
N VAL A 167 -17.98 5.15 11.97
CA VAL A 167 -17.37 5.48 10.69
C VAL A 167 -17.92 6.83 10.24
N VAL A 168 -17.05 7.83 10.10
CA VAL A 168 -17.44 9.19 9.72
C VAL A 168 -16.88 9.51 8.34
N TRP A 169 -17.77 9.76 7.37
CA TRP A 169 -17.34 10.17 6.03
C TRP A 169 -17.05 11.67 6.02
N ILE A 170 -15.79 12.05 5.82
CA ILE A 170 -15.37 13.45 6.02
C ILE A 170 -15.31 14.30 4.76
N ASP A 171 -15.35 13.69 3.57
CA ASP A 171 -15.12 14.44 2.31
C ASP A 171 -16.01 15.67 2.11
N PRO A 172 -17.32 15.60 2.43
CA PRO A 172 -18.20 16.76 2.30
C PRO A 172 -17.78 17.96 3.16
N PHE A 173 -17.01 17.75 4.23
CA PHE A 173 -16.63 18.78 5.20
C PHE A 173 -15.29 19.45 4.89
N ILE A 174 -14.49 18.90 3.97
CA ILE A 174 -13.11 19.38 3.72
C ILE A 174 -13.12 20.76 3.04
N THR A 175 -14.14 21.08 2.25
CA THR A 175 -14.12 22.26 1.36
C THR A 175 -14.55 23.57 2.03
N LYS A 176 -15.45 23.52 3.03
CA LYS A 176 -16.05 24.71 3.64
C LYS A 176 -15.81 24.77 5.14
N SER A 177 -15.35 25.92 5.63
CA SER A 177 -15.08 26.14 7.06
C SER A 177 -16.32 26.01 7.96
N GLU A 178 -17.51 26.32 7.43
CA GLU A 178 -18.78 26.14 8.14
C GLU A 178 -19.11 24.66 8.38
N ASP A 179 -18.76 23.80 7.43
CA ASP A 179 -19.02 22.36 7.51
C ASP A 179 -18.06 21.70 8.52
N ILE A 180 -16.82 22.18 8.62
CA ILE A 180 -15.89 21.76 9.68
C ILE A 180 -16.48 22.01 11.08
N LYS A 181 -17.19 23.12 11.29
CA LYS A 181 -17.85 23.38 12.60
C LYS A 181 -18.94 22.34 12.89
N LYS A 182 -19.66 21.87 11.88
CA LYS A 182 -20.64 20.79 12.04
C LYS A 182 -19.96 19.47 12.40
N LEU A 183 -18.83 19.16 11.77
CA LEU A 183 -18.02 18.00 12.11
C LEU A 183 -17.52 18.07 13.57
N LYS A 184 -16.97 19.21 14.01
CA LYS A 184 -16.57 19.40 15.41
C LYS A 184 -17.76 19.22 16.37
N LYS A 185 -18.91 19.82 16.05
CA LYS A 185 -20.15 19.64 16.84
C LYS A 185 -20.60 18.18 16.90
N LEU A 186 -20.46 17.42 15.81
CA LEU A 186 -20.74 15.98 15.82
C LEU A 186 -19.78 15.25 16.77
N MET A 187 -18.49 15.58 16.71
CA MET A 187 -17.46 14.97 17.57
C MET A 187 -17.65 15.31 19.05
N ASP A 188 -18.29 16.43 19.37
CA ASP A 188 -18.64 16.84 20.75
C ASP A 188 -19.98 16.27 21.23
N ASN A 189 -20.69 15.53 20.39
CA ASN A 189 -21.98 14.93 20.75
C ASN A 189 -21.77 13.69 21.61
N SER A 190 -22.58 13.51 22.65
CA SER A 190 -22.53 12.34 23.55
C SER A 190 -22.74 11.00 22.84
N THR A 191 -23.38 11.00 21.67
CA THR A 191 -23.47 9.81 20.82
C THR A 191 -22.09 9.31 20.39
N MET A 192 -21.13 10.20 20.11
CA MET A 192 -19.78 9.81 19.70
C MET A 192 -18.96 9.19 20.83
N ASP A 193 -19.31 9.44 22.09
CA ASP A 193 -18.66 8.82 23.24
C ASP A 193 -19.03 7.33 23.41
N LEU A 194 -20.10 6.86 22.73
CA LEU A 194 -20.56 5.47 22.81
C LEU A 194 -19.75 4.50 21.93
N GLY A 195 -18.83 5.01 21.11
CA GLY A 195 -18.04 4.22 20.17
C GLY A 195 -16.75 4.91 19.79
N HIS A 196 -15.95 4.24 18.96
CA HIS A 196 -14.67 4.80 18.54
C HIS A 196 -14.76 5.43 17.14
N PRO A 197 -14.37 6.71 16.96
CA PRO A 197 -14.43 7.38 15.67
C PRO A 197 -13.35 6.90 14.70
N VAL A 198 -13.77 6.49 13.51
CA VAL A 198 -12.93 6.13 12.37
C VAL A 198 -13.31 7.02 11.20
N PHE A 199 -12.42 7.91 10.81
CA PHE A 199 -12.67 8.84 9.72
C PHE A 199 -12.29 8.20 8.39
N VAL A 200 -13.14 8.37 7.38
CA VAL A 200 -12.93 7.81 6.06
C VAL A 200 -12.99 8.92 5.02
N SER A 201 -12.03 8.91 4.10
CA SER A 201 -11.97 9.87 3.01
C SER A 201 -11.61 9.16 1.70
N LEU A 202 -12.31 9.54 0.64
CA LEU A 202 -12.00 9.17 -0.74
C LEU A 202 -11.05 10.18 -1.39
N CYS A 203 -10.75 11.30 -0.72
CA CYS A 203 -9.95 12.42 -1.20
C CYS A 203 -8.58 12.54 -0.54
N LEU A 204 -8.50 12.34 0.77
CA LEU A 204 -7.34 12.62 1.60
C LEU A 204 -6.47 11.38 1.75
N GLY A 205 -5.20 11.54 1.40
CA GLY A 205 -4.19 10.54 1.66
C GLY A 205 -3.76 10.55 3.11
N HIS A 206 -2.89 9.63 3.51
CA HIS A 206 -2.37 9.55 4.88
C HIS A 206 -1.80 10.89 5.38
N PHE A 207 -0.97 11.53 4.57
CA PHE A 207 -0.34 12.81 4.93
C PHE A 207 -1.33 13.96 4.98
N ASP A 208 -2.32 13.96 4.07
CA ASP A 208 -3.35 14.99 4.03
C ASP A 208 -4.31 14.85 5.22
N PHE A 209 -4.57 13.62 5.67
CA PHE A 209 -5.30 13.32 6.90
C PHE A 209 -4.58 13.86 8.14
N SER A 210 -3.28 13.59 8.28
CA SER A 210 -2.50 14.09 9.41
C SER A 210 -2.53 15.62 9.45
N LYS A 211 -2.34 16.27 8.28
CA LYS A 211 -2.47 17.73 8.18
C LYS A 211 -3.89 18.20 8.53
N PHE A 212 -4.92 17.54 8.02
CA PHE A 212 -6.32 17.87 8.32
C PHE A 212 -6.62 17.78 9.81
N PHE A 213 -6.13 16.76 10.52
CA PHE A 213 -6.33 16.65 11.96
C PHE A 213 -5.62 17.75 12.74
N LYS A 214 -4.38 18.06 12.34
CA LYS A 214 -3.60 19.15 12.95
C LYS A 214 -4.26 20.50 12.78
N ASP A 215 -4.64 20.83 11.55
CA ASP A 215 -5.22 22.12 11.18
C ASP A 215 -6.59 22.36 11.83
N ASN A 216 -7.22 21.30 12.37
CA ASN A 216 -8.54 21.34 12.96
C ASN A 216 -8.60 20.93 14.44
N ASP A 217 -7.47 20.79 15.14
CA ASP A 217 -7.43 20.41 16.57
C ASP A 217 -8.12 19.07 16.87
N LEU A 218 -7.99 18.09 15.97
CA LEU A 218 -8.60 16.77 16.10
C LEU A 218 -7.59 15.67 16.53
N GLU A 219 -6.31 16.01 16.67
CA GLU A 219 -5.24 15.04 16.98
C GLU A 219 -5.40 14.36 18.35
N GLU A 220 -5.94 15.07 19.35
CA GLU A 220 -6.02 14.59 20.74
C GLU A 220 -7.06 13.48 20.96
N ARG A 221 -7.93 13.21 19.97
CA ARG A 221 -9.09 12.32 20.15
C ARG A 221 -8.83 10.85 19.78
N ASN A 222 -7.57 10.46 19.61
CA ASN A 222 -7.18 9.09 19.22
C ASN A 222 -7.96 8.58 17.99
N ILE A 223 -8.19 9.45 17.00
CA ILE A 223 -8.99 9.13 15.82
C ILE A 223 -8.20 8.21 14.90
N ARG A 224 -8.87 7.18 14.36
CA ARG A 224 -8.31 6.37 13.28
C ARG A 224 -8.75 6.91 11.93
N ALA A 225 -7.89 6.80 10.93
CA ALA A 225 -8.18 7.26 9.57
C ALA A 225 -8.07 6.10 8.58
N ILE A 226 -9.03 6.00 7.68
CA ILE A 226 -9.02 5.16 6.49
C ILE A 226 -8.84 6.10 5.30
N PRO A 227 -7.61 6.25 4.80
CA PRO A 227 -7.33 7.14 3.69
C PRO A 227 -7.57 6.45 2.35
N TYR A 228 -7.60 7.23 1.27
CA TYR A 228 -8.03 6.70 -0.04
C TYR A 228 -7.07 5.62 -0.61
N GLU A 229 -5.86 5.51 -0.08
CA GLU A 229 -4.87 4.47 -0.44
C GLU A 229 -5.26 3.07 -0.03
N MET A 230 -6.21 2.92 0.91
CA MET A 230 -6.75 1.62 1.30
C MET A 230 -7.76 1.08 0.27
N PHE A 231 -8.31 1.93 -0.60
CA PHE A 231 -9.32 1.51 -1.57
C PHE A 231 -8.67 0.82 -2.77
N SER A 232 -9.29 -0.24 -3.27
CA SER A 232 -8.78 -1.00 -4.41
C SER A 232 -9.90 -1.33 -5.40
N ILE A 233 -9.54 -1.76 -6.61
CA ILE A 233 -10.52 -2.26 -7.57
C ILE A 233 -10.91 -3.73 -7.31
N TYR A 234 -10.44 -4.33 -6.22
CA TYR A 234 -10.67 -5.73 -5.89
C TYR A 234 -11.54 -5.88 -4.63
N ASP A 235 -12.45 -6.84 -4.67
CA ASP A 235 -13.27 -7.23 -3.52
C ASP A 235 -12.56 -8.23 -2.59
N GLU A 236 -13.25 -8.70 -1.54
CA GLU A 236 -12.69 -9.67 -0.59
C GLU A 236 -12.27 -10.99 -1.26
N ALA A 237 -12.86 -11.33 -2.40
CA ALA A 237 -12.54 -12.52 -3.19
C ALA A 237 -11.41 -12.28 -4.22
N SER A 238 -10.82 -11.08 -4.25
CA SER A 238 -9.86 -10.65 -5.27
C SER A 238 -10.44 -10.61 -6.68
N VAL A 239 -11.74 -10.38 -6.82
CA VAL A 239 -12.41 -10.19 -8.10
C VAL A 239 -12.45 -8.69 -8.42
N GLU A 240 -12.17 -8.35 -9.67
CA GLU A 240 -12.20 -6.97 -10.14
C GLU A 240 -13.62 -6.41 -10.13
N ALA A 241 -13.76 -5.21 -9.59
CA ALA A 241 -14.98 -4.45 -9.51
C ALA A 241 -14.90 -3.20 -10.42
N PRO A 242 -16.04 -2.65 -10.88
CA PRO A 242 -16.07 -1.52 -11.80
C PRO A 242 -15.60 -0.18 -11.20
N GLY A 243 -15.22 -0.17 -9.92
CA GLY A 243 -14.77 1.02 -9.22
C GLY A 243 -13.95 0.66 -7.99
N GLN A 244 -13.36 1.69 -7.39
CA GLN A 244 -12.58 1.53 -6.17
C GLN A 244 -13.53 1.27 -5.00
N LEU A 245 -13.25 0.26 -4.22
CA LEU A 245 -14.06 -0.14 -3.08
C LEU A 245 -13.17 -0.58 -1.92
N LEU A 246 -13.78 -0.55 -0.73
CA LEU A 246 -13.20 -1.07 0.49
C LEU A 246 -14.32 -1.76 1.27
N ASN A 247 -14.10 -3.01 1.65
CA ASN A 247 -14.96 -3.66 2.64
C ASN A 247 -14.55 -3.22 4.04
N ILE A 248 -15.21 -2.16 4.51
CA ILE A 248 -14.97 -1.57 5.83
C ILE A 248 -15.41 -2.55 6.93
N GLU A 249 -16.44 -3.37 6.70
CA GLU A 249 -16.85 -4.40 7.66
C GLU A 249 -15.74 -5.42 7.90
N GLU A 250 -15.10 -5.91 6.84
CA GLU A 250 -13.99 -6.88 6.96
C GLU A 250 -12.75 -6.26 7.61
N ILE A 251 -12.41 -5.00 7.29
CA ILE A 251 -11.25 -4.30 7.88
C ILE A 251 -11.44 -3.98 9.37
N LEU A 252 -12.68 -3.69 9.79
CA LEU A 252 -12.99 -3.37 11.18
C LEU A 252 -13.38 -4.59 12.02
N SER A 253 -13.75 -5.70 11.39
CA SER A 253 -14.10 -6.94 12.09
C SER A 253 -12.88 -7.78 12.43
N PRO A 254 -12.95 -8.63 13.47
CA PRO A 254 -11.94 -9.63 13.70
C PRO A 254 -11.83 -10.61 12.53
N SER A 255 -10.61 -10.88 12.10
CA SER A 255 -10.35 -11.85 11.03
C SER A 255 -10.71 -13.25 11.52
N SER A 256 -11.36 -14.03 10.67
CA SER A 256 -11.91 -15.36 11.00
C SER A 256 -10.90 -16.42 11.44
N GLY A 257 -9.59 -16.11 11.40
CA GLY A 257 -8.49 -17.00 11.79
C GLY A 257 -7.83 -16.67 13.13
N GLU A 258 -8.16 -15.55 13.78
CA GLU A 258 -7.70 -15.31 15.15
C GLU A 258 -8.55 -16.17 16.08
N LEU A 259 -7.93 -17.16 16.72
CA LEU A 259 -8.50 -18.01 17.78
C LEU A 259 -8.82 -17.15 19.01
N VAL A 260 -9.81 -16.27 18.87
CA VAL A 260 -10.40 -15.57 19.99
C VAL A 260 -11.39 -16.55 20.61
N GLN A 261 -10.97 -17.12 21.74
CA GLN A 261 -11.87 -17.84 22.63
C GLN A 261 -12.97 -16.85 23.03
N GLU A 262 -14.21 -17.29 22.87
CA GLU A 262 -15.45 -16.51 23.03
C GLU A 262 -15.79 -15.62 21.84
N GLU A 263 -17.07 -15.63 21.50
CA GLU A 263 -17.75 -14.89 20.44
C GLU A 263 -17.44 -13.39 20.51
N ALA A 264 -16.25 -12.99 20.04
CA ALA A 264 -15.88 -11.59 19.91
C ALA A 264 -16.90 -10.94 18.99
N LEU A 265 -17.87 -10.27 19.61
CA LEU A 265 -19.01 -9.68 18.93
C LEU A 265 -18.46 -8.77 17.85
N ARG A 266 -18.79 -9.09 16.59
CA ARG A 266 -18.51 -8.20 15.46
C ARG A 266 -19.00 -6.80 15.84
N PRO A 267 -18.16 -5.76 15.67
CA PRO A 267 -18.54 -4.44 16.11
C PRO A 267 -19.78 -3.95 15.34
N GLU A 268 -20.66 -3.25 16.04
CA GLU A 268 -21.72 -2.48 15.39
C GLU A 268 -21.08 -1.30 14.67
N ILE A 269 -21.15 -1.30 13.33
CA ILE A 269 -20.58 -0.24 12.50
C ILE A 269 -21.66 0.80 12.22
N HIS A 270 -21.49 1.98 12.81
CA HIS A 270 -22.38 3.11 12.62
C HIS A 270 -21.75 4.06 11.60
N LEU A 271 -22.40 4.25 10.45
CA LEU A 271 -21.92 5.16 9.41
C LEU A 271 -22.63 6.52 9.53
N PHE A 272 -21.85 7.56 9.83
CA PHE A 272 -22.32 8.94 9.91
C PHE A 272 -22.11 9.64 8.57
N LEU A 273 -23.22 10.13 7.99
CA LEU A 273 -23.26 10.85 6.73
C LEU A 273 -23.87 12.24 6.93
N PRO A 274 -23.37 13.28 6.26
CA PRO A 274 -24.05 14.57 6.24
C PRO A 274 -25.45 14.46 5.62
N SER A 275 -26.38 15.26 6.15
CA SER A 275 -27.73 15.37 5.61
C SER A 275 -27.73 15.69 4.10
N GLY A 276 -28.48 14.92 3.32
CA GLY A 276 -28.60 15.07 1.87
C GLY A 276 -27.59 14.27 1.03
N TYR A 277 -26.67 13.54 1.68
CA TYR A 277 -25.73 12.66 0.99
C TYR A 277 -26.17 11.19 1.06
N ASN A 278 -25.93 10.44 -0.02
CA ASN A 278 -26.13 9.00 -0.02
C ASN A 278 -24.85 8.29 0.45
N LYS A 279 -25.00 7.04 0.92
CA LYS A 279 -23.86 6.18 1.23
C LYS A 279 -22.96 6.03 -0.01
N PRO A 280 -21.66 6.34 0.07
CA PRO A 280 -20.72 6.07 -1.02
C PRO A 280 -20.77 4.61 -1.49
N VAL A 281 -20.76 4.40 -2.80
CA VAL A 281 -20.80 3.05 -3.41
C VAL A 281 -19.50 2.28 -3.16
N GLU A 282 -18.43 3.01 -2.88
CA GLU A 282 -17.11 2.53 -2.52
C GLU A 282 -17.11 1.86 -1.13
N PHE A 283 -18.07 2.19 -0.27
CA PHE A 283 -18.16 1.66 1.10
C PHE A 283 -18.96 0.35 1.12
N ARG A 284 -18.26 -0.78 1.22
CA ARG A 284 -18.85 -2.12 1.35
C ARG A 284 -18.89 -2.55 2.81
N GLY A 285 -19.93 -3.31 3.14
CA GLY A 285 -20.24 -3.74 4.51
C GLY A 285 -21.67 -3.41 4.96
N LYS A 286 -22.04 -3.97 6.10
CA LYS A 286 -23.30 -3.68 6.81
C LYS A 286 -23.11 -2.49 7.75
N PHE A 287 -23.95 -1.47 7.59
CA PHE A 287 -23.86 -0.23 8.35
C PHE A 287 -25.20 0.14 8.96
N ILE A 288 -25.19 0.68 10.18
CA ILE A 288 -26.30 1.43 10.75
C ILE A 288 -26.08 2.90 10.37
N ILE A 289 -26.92 3.43 9.48
CA ILE A 289 -26.72 4.77 8.91
C ILE A 289 -27.33 5.84 9.83
N HIS A 290 -26.54 6.89 10.10
CA HIS A 290 -26.96 8.08 10.84
C HIS A 290 -26.74 9.31 9.97
N TYR A 291 -27.75 10.16 9.89
CA TYR A 291 -27.65 11.46 9.25
C TYR A 291 -27.52 12.55 10.30
N PHE A 292 -26.70 13.55 10.03
CA PHE A 292 -26.50 14.70 10.91
C PHE A 292 -26.38 16.02 10.15
#